data_AF-A0A9X4E4R6-F1
#
_entry.id   AF-A0A9X4E4R6-F1
#
_cell.length_a   1.000
_cell.length_b   1.000
_cell.length_c   1.000
_cell.angle_alpha   90.00
_cell.angle_beta   90.00
_cell.angle_gamma   90.00
#
_symmetry.space_group_name_H-M   'P 1'
#
loop_
_entity.id
_entity.type
_entity.pdbx_description
1 polymer ?
#
loop_
_entity_poly.entity_id
_entity_poly.type
_entity_poly.pdbx_seq_one_letter_code
_entity_poly.pdbx_strand_id
1 'polypeptide(L)'
;MTAPPATPSAPSAASPPAGDRPRDLFGLYKPVFQDWWDGLTDAANDHTNPQRGPLARLRRLGIYDSPTGPLPDVATALSEGAFQHLYKAVRGRQPRAEEGGKRLSDDQEESLVVVAATLAHVRGHRPGRTAALLGGPEDGPPRLLAEARFLRLMRVETAAELMDQARRLVALLGREAPVGDLGASLFLWRVLPKVRRDWARSYYGLDLAGHGAAKPGPIPPSQDAPEPGAA
;
A
#
# COMPACT_ATOMS: atom_id res chain seq x y z
N MET A 1 69.67 -10.30 22.48
CA MET A 1 68.97 -9.57 21.41
C MET A 1 67.69 -10.33 21.13
N THR A 2 66.58 -9.90 21.75
CA THR A 2 65.32 -10.64 21.80
C THR A 2 64.31 -9.93 20.91
N ALA A 3 63.80 -10.61 19.88
CA ALA A 3 62.85 -10.05 18.92
C ALA A 3 61.46 -9.85 19.56
N PRO A 4 60.72 -8.78 19.23
CA PRO A 4 59.37 -8.57 19.75
C PRO A 4 58.34 -9.47 19.04
N PRO A 5 57.25 -9.83 19.72
CA PRO A 5 56.20 -10.68 19.15
C PRO A 5 55.33 -9.92 18.15
N ALA A 6 54.97 -10.61 17.06
CA ALA A 6 54.09 -10.09 16.01
C ALA A 6 52.65 -9.94 16.50
N THR A 7 52.08 -8.75 16.27
CA THR A 7 50.66 -8.43 16.52
C THR A 7 49.77 -9.20 15.53
N PRO A 8 48.68 -9.85 15.97
CA PRO A 8 47.73 -10.46 15.04
C PRO A 8 46.92 -9.37 14.32
N SER A 9 46.98 -9.36 12.99
CA SER A 9 46.14 -8.54 12.12
C SER A 9 44.66 -8.80 12.39
N ALA A 10 43.92 -7.74 12.70
CA ALA A 10 42.47 -7.79 12.84
C ALA A 10 41.82 -8.26 11.52
N PRO A 11 40.76 -9.07 11.57
CA PRO A 11 40.01 -9.42 10.37
C PRO A 11 39.38 -8.15 9.78
N SER A 12 39.83 -7.81 8.57
CA SER A 12 39.24 -6.79 7.71
C SER A 12 37.72 -6.96 7.71
N ALA A 13 37.00 -5.97 8.26
CA ALA A 13 35.55 -5.92 8.19
C ALA A 13 35.15 -5.98 6.70
N ALA A 14 34.57 -7.11 6.31
CA ALA A 14 34.05 -7.29 4.97
C ALA A 14 33.01 -6.21 4.73
N SER A 15 33.29 -5.31 3.79
CA SER A 15 32.29 -4.40 3.24
C SER A 15 31.07 -5.23 2.83
N PRO A 16 29.85 -4.82 3.21
CA PRO A 16 28.64 -5.53 2.80
C PRO A 16 28.61 -5.61 1.27
N PRO A 17 28.15 -6.74 0.69
CA PRO A 17 28.14 -6.92 -0.76
C PRO A 17 27.37 -5.78 -1.43
N ALA A 18 28.02 -5.12 -2.38
CA ALA A 18 27.50 -3.99 -3.15
C ALA A 18 26.45 -4.40 -4.21
N GLY A 19 25.54 -5.31 -3.85
CA GLY A 19 24.47 -5.77 -4.70
C GLY A 19 23.17 -5.90 -3.91
N ASP A 20 22.10 -5.30 -4.43
CA ASP A 20 20.69 -5.56 -4.07
C ASP A 20 19.95 -4.59 -3.12
N ARG A 21 20.06 -3.27 -3.34
CA ARG A 21 19.01 -2.32 -2.92
C ARG A 21 18.75 -1.34 -4.08
N PRO A 22 17.52 -1.30 -4.65
CA PRO A 22 16.27 -1.12 -3.91
C PRO A 22 15.13 -2.06 -4.39
N ARG A 23 14.91 -3.21 -3.74
CA ARG A 23 13.82 -4.14 -4.15
C ARG A 23 12.48 -3.91 -3.46
N ASP A 24 12.43 -3.05 -2.44
CA ASP A 24 11.18 -2.71 -1.76
C ASP A 24 10.65 -1.34 -2.19
N LEU A 25 10.08 -1.30 -3.41
CA LEU A 25 9.39 -0.11 -3.91
C LEU A 25 8.22 0.29 -3.00
N PHE A 26 7.61 -0.68 -2.32
CA PHE A 26 6.50 -0.41 -1.42
C PHE A 26 6.97 0.38 -0.19
N GLY A 27 8.03 -0.09 0.46
CA GLY A 27 8.67 0.61 1.58
C GLY A 27 9.24 1.98 1.21
N LEU A 28 9.60 2.18 -0.06
CA LEU A 28 10.09 3.46 -0.59
C LEU A 28 8.97 4.52 -0.69
N TYR A 29 7.81 4.15 -1.21
CA TYR A 29 6.73 5.11 -1.48
C TYR A 29 5.73 5.28 -0.32
N LYS A 30 5.58 4.26 0.54
CA LYS A 30 4.71 4.34 1.71
C LYS A 30 4.91 5.60 2.58
N PRO A 31 6.15 5.97 3.00
CA PRO A 31 6.35 7.19 3.78
C PRO A 31 6.02 8.45 2.97
N VAL A 32 6.31 8.49 1.66
CA VAL A 32 6.02 9.66 0.81
C VAL A 32 4.54 10.02 0.83
N PHE A 33 3.66 9.03 0.70
CA PHE A 33 2.21 9.26 0.69
C PHE A 33 1.67 9.63 2.06
N GLN A 34 2.24 9.05 3.12
CA GLN A 34 1.90 9.41 4.50
C GLN A 34 2.29 10.86 4.79
N ASP A 35 3.56 11.22 4.60
CA ASP A 35 4.10 12.55 4.87
C ASP A 35 3.36 13.63 4.07
N TRP A 36 3.06 13.36 2.79
CA TRP A 36 2.31 14.28 1.94
C TRP A 36 0.90 14.53 2.47
N TRP A 37 0.19 13.47 2.87
CA TRP A 37 -1.18 13.60 3.38
C TRP A 37 -1.19 14.29 4.75
N ASP A 38 -0.27 13.92 5.64
CA ASP A 38 -0.11 14.56 6.95
C ASP A 38 0.14 16.06 6.78
N GLY A 39 0.96 16.48 5.82
CA GLY A 39 1.16 17.90 5.50
C GLY A 39 -0.10 18.65 5.03
N LEU A 40 -1.13 17.95 4.55
CA LEU A 40 -2.42 18.55 4.16
C LEU A 40 -3.46 18.53 5.28
N THR A 41 -3.33 17.63 6.26
CA THR A 41 -4.32 17.41 7.31
C THR A 41 -3.88 17.81 8.71
N ASP A 42 -2.58 17.97 8.95
CA ASP A 42 -2.04 18.37 10.24
C ASP A 42 -2.46 19.80 10.57
N ALA A 43 -3.27 19.93 11.64
CA ALA A 43 -3.73 21.21 12.14
C ALA A 43 -2.60 22.03 12.78
N ALA A 44 -1.50 21.39 13.20
CA ALA A 44 -0.35 22.07 13.80
C ALA A 44 0.54 22.77 12.78
N ASN A 45 0.50 22.34 11.52
CA ASN A 45 1.28 22.93 10.42
C ASN A 45 0.70 24.23 9.85
N ASP A 46 -0.44 24.71 10.36
CA ASP A 46 -1.02 25.97 9.89
C ASP A 46 -1.62 26.75 11.06
N HIS A 47 -0.99 27.88 11.39
CA HIS A 47 -1.49 28.81 12.40
C HIS A 47 -2.82 29.50 11.98
N THR A 48 -3.42 29.14 10.83
CA THR A 48 -4.65 29.80 10.34
C THR A 48 -5.70 28.94 9.62
N ASN A 49 -5.43 27.77 9.03
CA ASN A 49 -6.51 26.88 8.57
C ASN A 49 -5.95 25.53 8.06
N PRO A 50 -6.46 24.36 8.46
CA PRO A 50 -6.20 23.14 7.68
C PRO A 50 -6.61 23.42 6.23
N GLN A 51 -5.73 23.10 5.26
CA GLN A 51 -5.91 23.40 3.85
C GLN A 51 -7.06 22.58 3.21
N ARG A 52 -8.30 22.87 3.63
CA ARG A 52 -9.53 22.23 3.15
C ARG A 52 -9.74 22.48 1.65
N GLY A 53 -9.25 23.61 1.15
CA GLY A 53 -9.33 24.02 -0.26
C GLY A 53 -8.62 23.04 -1.20
N PRO A 54 -7.31 22.81 -1.05
CA PRO A 54 -6.57 21.82 -1.84
C PRO A 54 -7.21 20.42 -1.83
N LEU A 55 -7.57 19.88 -0.66
CA LEU A 55 -8.24 18.57 -0.58
C LEU A 55 -9.58 18.56 -1.32
N ALA A 56 -10.37 19.64 -1.25
CA ALA A 56 -11.62 19.74 -1.99
C ALA A 56 -11.41 19.74 -3.52
N ARG A 57 -10.34 20.37 -4.01
CA ARG A 57 -10.00 20.37 -5.45
C ARG A 57 -9.50 19.01 -5.92
N LEU A 58 -8.64 18.35 -5.15
CA LEU A 58 -8.21 16.97 -5.44
C LEU A 58 -9.37 15.96 -5.47
N ARG A 59 -10.38 16.12 -4.61
CA ARG A 59 -11.60 15.27 -4.65
C ARG A 59 -12.41 15.45 -5.93
N ARG A 60 -12.31 16.61 -6.58
CA ARG A 60 -13.05 16.96 -7.81
C ARG A 60 -12.33 16.53 -9.08
N LEU A 61 -11.12 15.97 -8.98
CA LEU A 61 -10.42 15.44 -10.14
C LEU A 61 -11.29 14.43 -10.89
N GLY A 62 -11.46 14.67 -12.18
CA GLY A 62 -12.35 13.91 -13.04
C GLY A 62 -11.65 12.77 -13.75
N ILE A 63 -12.48 12.01 -14.46
CA ILE A 63 -12.07 11.12 -15.54
C ILE A 63 -12.61 11.76 -16.82
N TYR A 64 -11.81 11.77 -17.89
CA TYR A 64 -12.24 12.24 -19.21
C TYR A 64 -12.08 11.12 -20.23
N ASP A 65 -12.88 11.18 -21.30
CA ASP A 65 -12.82 10.20 -22.38
C ASP A 65 -11.67 10.58 -23.35
N SER A 66 -10.67 9.70 -23.45
CA SER A 66 -9.62 9.76 -24.47
C SER A 66 -9.93 8.76 -25.59
N PRO A 67 -9.40 8.94 -26.82
CA PRO A 67 -9.50 7.92 -27.88
C PRO A 67 -9.03 6.52 -27.47
N THR A 68 -8.15 6.43 -26.47
CA THR A 68 -7.62 5.17 -25.93
C THR A 68 -8.42 4.63 -24.75
N GLY A 69 -9.51 5.30 -24.35
CA GLY A 69 -10.35 4.95 -23.22
C GLY A 69 -10.43 6.04 -22.14
N PRO A 70 -11.19 5.83 -21.07
CA PRO A 70 -11.30 6.79 -19.98
C PRO A 70 -9.99 6.92 -19.19
N LEU A 71 -9.54 8.15 -18.95
CA LEU A 71 -8.28 8.45 -18.24
C LEU A 71 -8.48 9.50 -17.12
N PRO A 72 -7.73 9.41 -16.01
CA PRO A 72 -7.70 10.48 -15.01
C PRO A 72 -7.16 11.80 -15.59
N ASP A 73 -7.73 12.94 -15.17
CA ASP A 73 -7.31 14.26 -15.65
C ASP A 73 -5.99 14.73 -15.01
N VAL A 74 -4.87 14.29 -15.59
CA VAL A 74 -3.50 14.66 -15.18
C VAL A 74 -3.24 16.15 -15.35
N ALA A 75 -3.78 16.78 -16.40
CA ALA A 75 -3.55 18.21 -16.67
C ALA A 75 -4.17 19.10 -15.58
N THR A 76 -5.42 18.81 -15.19
CA THR A 76 -6.07 19.49 -14.07
C THR A 76 -5.34 19.19 -12.76
N ALA A 77 -4.92 17.94 -12.53
CA ALA A 77 -4.14 17.59 -11.33
C ALA A 77 -2.82 18.37 -11.24
N LEU A 78 -2.07 18.50 -12.34
CA LEU A 78 -0.82 19.27 -12.38
C LEU A 78 -1.01 20.76 -12.12
N SER A 79 -2.21 21.29 -12.28
CA SER A 79 -2.54 22.68 -11.93
C SER A 79 -2.75 22.87 -10.42
N GLU A 80 -2.88 21.78 -9.65
CA GLU A 80 -3.08 21.83 -8.21
C GLU A 80 -1.75 21.77 -7.43
N GLY A 81 -1.44 22.81 -6.66
CA GLY A 81 -0.19 22.90 -5.90
C GLY A 81 0.07 21.71 -4.95
N ALA A 82 -0.98 21.19 -4.31
CA ALA A 82 -0.86 20.00 -3.45
C ALA A 82 -0.47 18.74 -4.24
N PHE A 83 -0.98 18.59 -5.47
CA PHE A 83 -0.57 17.50 -6.35
C PHE A 83 0.85 17.70 -6.87
N GLN A 84 1.25 18.92 -7.23
CA GLN A 84 2.62 19.22 -7.65
C GLN A 84 3.64 18.88 -6.56
N HIS A 85 3.30 19.11 -5.29
CA HIS A 85 4.16 18.71 -4.17
C HIS A 85 4.31 17.19 -4.10
N LEU A 86 3.20 16.45 -4.20
CA LEU A 86 3.22 14.98 -4.25
C LEU A 86 4.04 14.47 -5.44
N TYR A 87 3.83 15.05 -6.63
CA TYR A 87 4.55 14.71 -7.86
C TYR A 87 6.06 14.86 -7.68
N LYS A 88 6.51 16.00 -7.13
CA LYS A 88 7.93 16.24 -6.85
C LYS A 88 8.49 15.25 -5.84
N ALA A 89 7.73 14.93 -4.80
CA ALA A 89 8.14 13.98 -3.76
C ALA A 89 8.31 12.56 -4.31
N VAL A 90 7.34 12.06 -5.09
CA VAL A 90 7.41 10.74 -5.73
C VAL A 90 8.53 10.66 -6.76
N ARG A 91 8.65 11.68 -7.62
CA ARG A 91 9.75 11.77 -8.58
C ARG A 91 11.13 11.76 -7.92
N GLY A 92 11.27 12.45 -6.78
CA GLY A 92 12.53 12.49 -6.03
C GLY A 92 12.96 11.14 -5.44
N ARG A 93 12.05 10.15 -5.39
CA ARG A 93 12.34 8.79 -4.92
C ARG A 93 12.54 7.77 -6.04
N GLN A 94 12.34 8.14 -7.31
CA GLN A 94 12.50 7.16 -8.39
C GLN A 94 13.94 6.62 -8.46
N PRO A 95 14.11 5.30 -8.65
CA PRO A 95 15.43 4.73 -8.83
C PRO A 95 16.07 5.29 -10.10
N ARG A 96 17.29 5.79 -9.98
CA ARG A 96 18.10 6.45 -11.02
C ARG A 96 18.41 5.60 -12.27
N ALA A 97 18.01 4.33 -12.28
CA ALA A 97 18.34 3.35 -13.31
C ALA A 97 17.67 3.63 -14.67
N GLU A 98 16.63 4.46 -14.71
CA GLU A 98 16.09 4.97 -15.97
C GLU A 98 16.96 6.16 -16.44
N GLU A 99 18.08 5.84 -17.08
CA GLU A 99 19.02 6.78 -17.71
C GLU A 99 18.29 7.66 -18.75
N GLY A 100 17.71 8.77 -18.28
CA GLY A 100 17.06 9.79 -19.12
C GLY A 100 15.81 10.44 -18.50
N GLY A 101 15.18 9.85 -17.49
CA GLY A 101 13.86 10.28 -17.00
C GLY A 101 13.89 11.45 -16.01
N LYS A 102 13.68 12.68 -16.48
CA LYS A 102 13.35 13.83 -15.60
C LYS A 102 11.86 13.86 -15.19
N ARG A 103 11.05 12.89 -15.64
CA ARG A 103 9.58 12.83 -15.53
C ARG A 103 9.13 11.42 -15.20
N LEU A 104 7.98 11.33 -14.52
CA LEU A 104 7.24 10.08 -14.36
C LEU A 104 6.73 9.61 -15.74
N SER A 105 6.54 8.31 -15.94
CA SER A 105 5.84 7.80 -17.12
C SER A 105 4.36 8.17 -17.07
N ASP A 106 3.68 8.22 -18.22
CA ASP A 106 2.25 8.57 -18.29
C ASP A 106 1.40 7.67 -17.37
N ASP A 107 1.65 6.36 -17.35
CA ASP A 107 0.98 5.41 -16.45
C ASP A 107 1.21 5.73 -14.95
N GLN A 108 2.40 6.22 -14.60
CA GLN A 108 2.72 6.64 -13.24
C GLN A 108 2.05 7.97 -12.89
N GLU A 109 1.97 8.91 -13.83
CA GLU A 109 1.24 10.17 -13.65
C GLU A 109 -0.25 9.90 -13.40
N GLU A 110 -0.87 9.05 -14.21
CA GLU A 110 -2.25 8.60 -14.03
C GLU A 110 -2.46 7.92 -12.66
N SER A 111 -1.57 6.98 -12.32
CA SER A 111 -1.63 6.27 -11.03
C SER A 111 -1.45 7.24 -9.84
N LEU A 112 -0.66 8.30 -10.02
CA LEU A 112 -0.50 9.33 -9.00
C LEU A 112 -1.75 10.19 -8.83
N VAL A 113 -2.47 10.49 -9.92
CA VAL A 113 -3.79 11.15 -9.87
C VAL A 113 -4.78 10.29 -9.10
N VAL A 114 -4.82 8.98 -9.35
CA VAL A 114 -5.63 8.02 -8.61
C VAL A 114 -5.35 8.11 -7.10
N VAL A 115 -4.07 8.11 -6.71
CA VAL A 115 -3.66 8.23 -5.31
C VAL A 115 -4.11 9.55 -4.71
N ALA A 116 -3.80 10.68 -5.34
CA ALA A 116 -4.11 12.00 -4.82
C ALA A 116 -5.62 12.20 -4.63
N ALA A 117 -6.42 11.82 -5.63
CA ALA A 117 -7.86 11.90 -5.56
C ALA A 117 -8.44 10.98 -4.49
N THR A 118 -7.93 9.76 -4.36
CA THR A 118 -8.38 8.79 -3.35
C THR A 118 -8.05 9.24 -1.95
N LEU A 119 -6.79 9.58 -1.69
CA LEU A 119 -6.32 10.00 -0.36
C LEU A 119 -6.97 11.31 0.08
N ALA A 120 -7.37 12.18 -0.87
CA ALA A 120 -8.14 13.37 -0.52
C ALA A 120 -9.50 13.02 0.12
N HIS A 121 -10.08 11.84 -0.13
CA HIS A 121 -11.31 11.40 0.55
C HIS A 121 -11.08 10.84 1.97
N VAL A 122 -9.84 10.52 2.34
CA VAL A 122 -9.50 10.03 3.69
C VAL A 122 -9.56 11.19 4.68
N ARG A 123 -10.20 10.95 5.83
CA ARG A 123 -10.40 11.91 6.92
C ARG A 123 -9.58 11.58 8.17
N GLY A 124 -9.21 10.32 8.33
CA GLY A 124 -8.39 9.86 9.45
C GLY A 124 -7.40 8.80 9.00
N HIS A 125 -6.18 8.87 9.54
CA HIS A 125 -5.23 7.78 9.41
C HIS A 125 -5.56 6.68 10.43
N ARG A 126 -5.48 5.43 10.00
CA ARG A 126 -5.47 4.28 10.91
C ARG A 126 -4.37 3.30 10.53
N PRO A 127 -3.66 2.69 11.50
CA PRO A 127 -2.61 1.73 11.19
C PRO A 127 -3.19 0.43 10.60
N GLY A 128 -2.34 -0.32 9.90
CA GLY A 128 -2.68 -1.63 9.35
C GLY A 128 -2.43 -1.76 7.85
N ARG A 129 -2.96 -2.84 7.26
CA ARG A 129 -2.96 -3.08 5.81
C ARG A 129 -4.35 -2.87 5.26
N THR A 130 -4.46 -2.12 4.18
CA THR A 130 -5.74 -1.75 3.56
C THR A 130 -6.60 -2.97 3.24
N ALA A 131 -6.01 -3.98 2.59
CA ALA A 131 -6.72 -5.20 2.20
C ALA A 131 -7.22 -6.03 3.40
N ALA A 132 -6.43 -6.10 4.48
CA ALA A 132 -6.83 -6.80 5.71
C ALA A 132 -8.00 -6.12 6.41
N LEU A 133 -8.13 -4.80 6.30
CA LEU A 133 -9.23 -4.03 6.86
C LEU A 133 -10.52 -4.14 6.02
N LEU A 134 -10.39 -4.42 4.72
CA LEU A 134 -11.52 -4.63 3.82
C LEU A 134 -12.06 -6.06 3.91
N GLY A 135 -11.15 -7.02 4.09
CA GLY A 135 -11.43 -8.43 4.32
C GLY A 135 -11.26 -8.80 5.78
N GLY A 136 -10.63 -9.95 6.00
CA GLY A 136 -10.43 -10.55 7.32
C GLY A 136 -10.54 -12.08 7.28
N PRO A 137 -10.03 -12.77 8.32
CA PRO A 137 -10.23 -14.21 8.47
C PRO A 137 -11.72 -14.55 8.56
N GLU A 138 -12.09 -15.79 8.23
CA GLU A 138 -13.49 -16.23 8.27
C GLU A 138 -14.09 -16.16 9.68
N ASP A 139 -13.29 -16.45 10.71
CA ASP A 139 -13.69 -16.35 12.12
C ASP A 139 -13.65 -14.91 12.67
N GLY A 140 -13.41 -13.91 11.81
CA GLY A 140 -13.26 -12.50 12.17
C GLY A 140 -14.57 -11.69 12.07
N PRO A 141 -14.48 -10.36 12.22
CA PRO A 141 -15.60 -9.48 11.92
C PRO A 141 -16.04 -9.61 10.45
N PRO A 142 -17.31 -9.30 10.13
CA PRO A 142 -17.79 -9.36 8.76
C PRO A 142 -16.94 -8.53 7.80
N ARG A 143 -16.61 -9.11 6.65
CA ARG A 143 -15.83 -8.42 5.59
C ARG A 143 -16.57 -7.17 5.13
N LEU A 144 -15.88 -6.02 5.09
CA LEU A 144 -16.44 -4.77 4.59
C LEU A 144 -16.63 -4.77 3.07
N LEU A 145 -15.76 -5.48 2.36
CA LEU A 145 -15.83 -5.67 0.91
C LEU A 145 -16.23 -7.11 0.62
N ALA A 146 -17.33 -7.30 -0.11
CA ALA A 146 -17.73 -8.63 -0.57
C ALA A 146 -16.68 -9.23 -1.53
N GLU A 147 -16.47 -10.54 -1.45
CA GLU A 147 -15.44 -11.25 -2.22
C GLU A 147 -15.57 -11.07 -3.73
N ALA A 148 -16.79 -11.13 -4.27
CA ALA A 148 -17.03 -10.89 -5.69
C ALA A 148 -16.57 -9.48 -6.13
N ARG A 149 -16.68 -8.46 -5.26
CA ARG A 149 -16.19 -7.10 -5.54
C ARG A 149 -14.68 -7.01 -5.39
N PHE A 150 -14.11 -7.71 -4.41
CA PHE A 150 -12.67 -7.82 -4.28
C PHE A 150 -12.03 -8.45 -5.53
N LEU A 151 -12.56 -9.58 -6.01
CA LEU A 151 -12.08 -10.23 -7.24
C LEU A 151 -12.19 -9.32 -8.49
N ARG A 152 -13.22 -8.47 -8.56
CA ARG A 152 -13.32 -7.44 -9.60
C ARG A 152 -12.22 -6.39 -9.49
N LEU A 153 -11.97 -5.88 -8.28
CA LEU A 153 -10.86 -4.96 -8.03
C LEU A 153 -9.52 -5.55 -8.47
N MET A 154 -9.26 -6.83 -8.18
CA MET A 154 -8.01 -7.52 -8.55
C MET A 154 -7.74 -7.56 -10.06
N ARG A 155 -8.81 -7.45 -10.87
CA ARG A 155 -8.77 -7.50 -12.34
C ARG A 155 -8.74 -6.11 -12.98
N VAL A 156 -8.73 -5.04 -12.19
CA VAL A 156 -8.65 -3.68 -12.72
C VAL A 156 -7.28 -3.44 -13.36
N GLU A 157 -7.29 -2.98 -14.61
CA GLU A 157 -6.09 -2.72 -15.41
C GLU A 157 -5.90 -1.24 -15.75
N THR A 158 -6.98 -0.46 -15.77
CA THR A 158 -6.95 0.97 -16.13
C THR A 158 -6.93 1.86 -14.89
N ALA A 159 -6.30 3.04 -15.01
CA ALA A 159 -6.27 4.00 -13.92
C ALA A 159 -7.65 4.59 -13.59
N ALA A 160 -8.50 4.81 -14.60
CA ALA A 160 -9.86 5.32 -14.40
C ALA A 160 -10.72 4.36 -13.58
N GLU A 161 -10.75 3.07 -13.92
CA GLU A 161 -11.45 2.06 -13.12
C GLU A 161 -10.89 1.95 -11.70
N LEU A 162 -9.56 2.01 -11.56
CA LEU A 162 -8.90 1.97 -10.25
C LEU A 162 -9.31 3.16 -9.39
N MET A 163 -9.39 4.36 -9.97
CA MET A 163 -9.84 5.59 -9.29
C MET A 163 -11.23 5.41 -8.68
N ASP A 164 -12.17 4.88 -9.47
CA ASP A 164 -13.55 4.69 -9.04
C ASP A 164 -13.67 3.61 -7.96
N GLN A 165 -12.96 2.49 -8.11
CA GLN A 165 -12.92 1.48 -7.06
C GLN A 165 -12.27 2.02 -5.79
N ALA A 166 -11.14 2.70 -5.89
CA ALA A 166 -10.39 3.23 -4.75
C ALA A 166 -11.20 4.23 -3.91
N ARG A 167 -11.96 5.12 -4.56
CA ARG A 167 -12.91 6.01 -3.88
C ARG A 167 -13.96 5.24 -3.08
N ARG A 168 -14.50 4.16 -3.65
CA ARG A 168 -15.47 3.28 -2.97
C ARG A 168 -14.83 2.55 -1.80
N LEU A 169 -13.59 2.10 -1.94
CA LEU A 169 -12.85 1.48 -0.83
C LEU A 169 -12.74 2.44 0.35
N VAL A 170 -12.31 3.69 0.14
CA VAL A 170 -12.24 4.69 1.21
C VAL A 170 -13.60 4.92 1.87
N ALA A 171 -14.69 4.92 1.10
CA ALA A 171 -16.04 5.04 1.64
C ALA A 171 -16.44 3.83 2.51
N LEU A 172 -16.14 2.60 2.07
CA LEU A 172 -16.37 1.37 2.85
C LEU A 172 -15.58 1.35 4.15
N LEU A 173 -14.39 1.96 4.16
CA LEU A 173 -13.56 2.10 5.35
C LEU A 173 -13.99 3.26 6.26
N GLY A 174 -15.17 3.85 6.07
CA GLY A 174 -15.65 4.96 6.90
C GLY A 174 -14.82 6.24 6.74
N ARG A 175 -14.05 6.37 5.66
CA ARG A 175 -13.05 7.42 5.41
C ARG A 175 -11.85 7.40 6.36
N GLU A 176 -11.58 6.25 6.98
CA GLU A 176 -10.35 6.02 7.74
C GLU A 176 -9.51 4.95 7.04
N ALA A 177 -8.27 5.27 6.69
CA ALA A 177 -7.43 4.33 5.94
C ALA A 177 -5.97 4.38 6.40
N PRO A 178 -5.21 3.28 6.23
CA PRO A 178 -3.75 3.31 6.34
C PRO A 178 -3.16 4.06 5.14
N VAL A 179 -3.09 5.39 5.26
CA VAL A 179 -2.80 6.32 4.16
C VAL A 179 -1.57 5.94 3.35
N GLY A 180 -0.43 5.72 4.01
CA GLY A 180 0.80 5.31 3.30
C GLY A 180 0.68 3.97 2.57
N ASP A 181 0.02 2.98 3.17
CA ASP A 181 -0.18 1.64 2.58
C ASP A 181 -1.16 1.69 1.40
N LEU A 182 -2.26 2.41 1.54
CA LEU A 182 -3.24 2.64 0.47
C LEU A 182 -2.60 3.40 -0.70
N GLY A 183 -1.89 4.49 -0.42
CA GLY A 183 -1.20 5.29 -1.45
C GLY A 183 -0.17 4.47 -2.23
N ALA A 184 0.71 3.76 -1.52
CA ALA A 184 1.73 2.91 -2.16
C ALA A 184 1.10 1.77 -2.98
N SER A 185 0.04 1.15 -2.46
CA SER A 185 -0.67 0.08 -3.16
C SER A 185 -1.30 0.57 -4.47
N LEU A 186 -1.99 1.71 -4.44
CA LEU A 186 -2.63 2.27 -5.63
C LEU A 186 -1.62 2.74 -6.67
N PHE A 187 -0.54 3.40 -6.24
CA PHE A 187 0.52 3.86 -7.14
C PHE A 187 1.20 2.69 -7.87
N LEU A 188 1.45 1.60 -7.15
CA LEU A 188 2.15 0.43 -7.69
C LEU A 188 1.21 -0.63 -8.27
N TRP A 189 -0.11 -0.41 -8.27
CA TRP A 189 -1.12 -1.42 -8.60
C TRP A 189 -0.93 -2.04 -9.99
N ARG A 190 -0.73 -1.15 -10.99
CA ARG A 190 -0.59 -1.51 -12.41
C ARG A 190 0.84 -1.94 -12.76
N VAL A 191 1.82 -1.40 -12.05
CA VAL A 191 3.26 -1.60 -12.35
C VAL A 191 3.82 -2.85 -11.68
N LEU A 192 3.36 -3.20 -10.48
CA LEU A 192 3.95 -4.27 -9.66
C LEU A 192 2.90 -5.34 -9.33
N PRO A 193 2.86 -6.47 -10.09
CA PRO A 193 1.91 -7.56 -9.86
C PRO A 193 1.93 -8.14 -8.44
N LYS A 194 3.08 -8.02 -7.74
CA LYS A 194 3.22 -8.42 -6.34
C LYS A 194 2.24 -7.70 -5.42
N VAL A 195 1.92 -6.42 -5.65
CA VAL A 195 0.98 -5.64 -4.82
C VAL A 195 -0.38 -6.32 -4.78
N ARG A 196 -0.87 -6.76 -5.94
CA ARG A 196 -2.13 -7.49 -6.06
C ARG A 196 -2.09 -8.83 -5.31
N ARG A 197 -0.98 -9.56 -5.42
CA ARG A 197 -0.77 -10.82 -4.67
C ARG A 197 -0.79 -10.58 -3.15
N ASP A 198 -0.11 -9.54 -2.68
CA ASP A 198 -0.03 -9.20 -1.27
C ASP A 198 -1.41 -8.75 -0.73
N TRP A 199 -2.17 -8.01 -1.53
CA TRP A 199 -3.57 -7.68 -1.22
C TRP A 199 -4.45 -8.93 -1.08
N ALA A 200 -4.34 -9.90 -2.00
CA ALA A 200 -5.09 -11.14 -1.90
C ALA A 200 -4.77 -11.91 -0.60
N ARG A 201 -3.49 -12.03 -0.24
CA ARG A 201 -3.08 -12.69 1.00
C ARG A 201 -3.61 -11.98 2.23
N SER A 202 -3.46 -10.65 2.30
CA SER A 202 -3.93 -9.85 3.43
C SER A 202 -5.46 -9.84 3.53
N TYR A 203 -6.19 -9.81 2.41
CA TYR A 203 -7.66 -9.85 2.38
C TYR A 203 -8.23 -11.15 2.97
N TYR A 204 -7.63 -12.31 2.64
CA TYR A 204 -8.04 -13.61 3.19
C TYR A 204 -7.40 -13.93 4.56
N GLY A 205 -6.68 -12.98 5.18
CA GLY A 205 -6.04 -13.20 6.49
C GLY A 205 -4.85 -14.16 6.47
N LEU A 206 -4.33 -14.52 5.28
CA LEU A 206 -3.23 -15.49 5.14
C LEU A 206 -1.89 -14.97 5.67
N ASP A 207 -1.77 -13.66 5.88
CA ASP A 207 -0.59 -13.06 6.50
C ASP A 207 -0.65 -13.08 8.03
N LEU A 208 -1.84 -13.28 8.63
CA LEU A 208 -2.03 -13.39 10.09
C LEU A 208 -1.89 -14.85 10.56
N ALA A 209 -2.23 -15.81 9.71
CA ALA A 209 -2.18 -17.24 10.03
C ALA A 209 -0.75 -17.80 10.23
N GLY A 210 0.29 -17.07 9.82
CA GLY A 210 1.69 -17.52 9.85
C GLY A 210 2.41 -17.40 11.21
N HIS A 211 1.80 -16.84 12.25
CA HIS A 211 2.45 -16.62 13.57
C HIS A 211 1.73 -17.24 14.77
N GLY A 212 0.74 -18.13 14.57
CA GLY A 212 0.05 -18.71 15.72
C GLY A 212 -0.95 -19.82 15.46
N ALA A 213 -1.14 -20.30 14.23
CA ALA A 213 -1.89 -21.53 14.00
C ALA A 213 -0.98 -22.72 14.34
N ALA A 214 -0.87 -23.03 15.64
CA ALA A 214 -0.45 -24.35 16.08
C ALA A 214 -1.25 -25.37 15.28
N LYS A 215 -0.55 -26.30 14.60
CA LYS A 215 -1.20 -27.46 13.97
C LYS A 215 -2.17 -28.04 15.00
N PRO A 216 -3.46 -28.28 14.67
CA PRO A 216 -4.28 -29.13 15.51
C PRO A 216 -3.52 -30.45 15.64
N GLY A 217 -3.11 -30.77 16.87
CA GLY A 217 -2.43 -32.00 17.17
C GLY A 217 -3.27 -33.18 16.70
N PRO A 218 -2.64 -34.33 16.40
CA PRO A 218 -3.37 -35.52 15.97
C PRO A 218 -4.46 -35.82 17.00
N ILE A 219 -5.71 -35.93 16.52
CA ILE A 219 -6.87 -36.34 17.30
C ILE A 219 -6.48 -37.66 17.98
N PRO A 220 -6.44 -37.75 19.32
CA PRO A 220 -6.20 -39.01 19.98
C PRO A 220 -7.32 -39.98 19.60
N PRO A 221 -7.01 -41.26 19.32
CA PRO A 221 -8.03 -42.24 18.98
C PRO A 221 -9.02 -42.34 20.14
N SER A 222 -10.31 -42.12 19.83
CA SER A 222 -11.41 -42.31 20.76
C SER A 222 -11.36 -43.73 21.33
N GLN A 223 -10.98 -43.85 22.59
CA GLN A 223 -11.21 -45.04 23.39
C GLN A 223 -12.53 -44.87 24.14
N ASP A 224 -13.25 -45.99 24.22
CA ASP A 224 -14.45 -46.26 25.01
C ASP A 224 -15.80 -45.86 24.42
N ALA A 225 -16.25 -46.73 23.52
CA ALA A 225 -17.65 -47.12 23.42
C ALA A 225 -18.09 -47.84 24.73
N PRO A 226 -19.36 -47.68 25.16
CA PRO A 226 -19.88 -48.40 26.32
C PRO A 226 -20.03 -49.90 26.02
N GLU A 227 -19.53 -50.74 26.94
CA GLU A 227 -19.75 -52.19 26.91
C GLU A 227 -21.26 -52.52 26.93
N PRO A 228 -21.73 -53.46 26.09
CA PRO A 228 -23.08 -53.99 26.19
C PRO A 228 -23.16 -54.95 27.38
N GLY A 229 -24.15 -54.72 28.24
CA GLY A 229 -24.41 -55.53 29.42
C GLY A 229 -24.57 -57.03 29.11
N ALA A 230 -24.08 -57.84 30.03
CA ALA A 230 -24.45 -59.24 30.16
C ALA A 230 -24.91 -59.49 31.59
N ALA A 231 -26.09 -60.11 31.68
CA ALA A 231 -26.68 -60.69 32.88
C ALA A 231 -25.92 -61.95 33.33
#